data_AF-A0A4Y9JMS4-F1
#
_entry.id   AF-A0A4Y9JMS4-F1
#
_cell.length_a   1.000
_cell.length_b   1.000
_cell.length_c   1.000
_cell.angle_alpha   90.00
_cell.angle_beta   90.00
_cell.angle_gamma   90.00
#
_symmetry.space_group_name_H-M   'P 1'
#
loop_
_entity.id
_entity.type
_entity.pdbx_description
1 polymer ?
#
loop_
_entity_poly.entity_id
_entity_poly.type
_entity_poly.pdbx_seq_one_letter_code
_entity_poly.pdbx_strand_id
1 'polypeptide(L)'
;MGYKDRVSSIDDKGHQGIDGVYYNKNTDTYVVAEAKYNTAKLGNTQDGPQMSSSWIDKRLQNAVGADITKVINRQGYDSLLVRVMPDGSIKSSVLP
;
A
#
# COMPACT_ATOMS: atom_id res chain seq x y z
N MET A 1 21.20 3.29 19.07
CA MET A 1 20.03 3.60 18.22
C MET A 1 19.14 2.36 18.14
N GLY A 2 17.93 2.40 18.69
CA GLY A 2 16.99 1.27 18.62
C GLY A 2 16.11 1.40 17.37
N TYR A 3 16.00 0.31 16.60
CA TYR A 3 15.11 0.19 15.44
C TYR A 3 13.65 0.43 15.88
N LYS A 4 13.09 1.58 15.49
CA LYS A 4 11.69 1.95 15.74
C LYS A 4 10.69 1.34 14.74
N ASP A 5 11.15 0.52 13.79
CA ASP A 5 10.33 -0.05 12.71
C ASP A 5 9.93 -1.52 12.93
N ARG A 6 10.17 -2.08 14.12
CA ARG A 6 9.64 -3.41 14.44
C ARG A 6 8.29 -3.22 15.13
N VAL A 7 7.23 -3.69 14.47
CA VAL A 7 5.93 -3.94 15.12
C VAL A 7 6.20 -4.86 16.33
N SER A 8 5.97 -4.33 17.52
CA SER A 8 6.27 -4.97 18.80
C SER A 8 5.02 -5.60 19.44
N SER A 9 3.83 -5.20 18.98
CA SER A 9 2.53 -5.73 19.37
C SER A 9 1.55 -5.67 18.19
N ILE A 10 0.54 -6.54 18.18
CA ILE A 10 -0.57 -6.49 17.19
C ILE A 10 -1.42 -5.22 17.34
N ASP A 11 -1.33 -4.56 18.50
CA ASP A 11 -2.02 -3.30 18.82
C ASP A 11 -1.16 -2.06 18.52
N ASP A 12 0.08 -2.23 18.05
CA ASP A 12 0.88 -1.09 17.61
C ASP A 12 0.16 -0.42 16.44
N LYS A 13 0.05 0.92 16.52
CA LYS A 13 -0.51 1.71 15.43
C LYS A 13 0.32 1.40 14.18
N GLY A 14 -0.31 0.74 13.21
CA GLY A 14 0.32 0.41 11.94
C GLY A 14 0.97 1.63 11.28
N HIS A 15 1.96 1.38 10.42
CA HIS A 15 2.55 2.42 9.59
C HIS A 15 1.44 3.18 8.86
N GLN A 16 1.43 4.51 8.96
CA GLN A 16 0.42 5.33 8.31
C GLN A 16 0.86 5.57 6.87
N GLY A 17 0.10 5.07 5.89
CA GLY A 17 0.38 5.32 4.48
C GLY A 17 0.19 4.09 3.63
N ILE A 18 0.80 4.11 2.45
CA ILE A 18 0.87 2.97 1.52
C ILE A 18 1.86 1.96 2.09
N ASP A 19 1.45 0.68 2.20
CA ASP A 19 2.32 -0.37 2.74
C ASP A 19 3.48 -0.73 1.79
N GLY A 20 3.27 -0.68 0.48
CA GLY A 20 4.34 -0.90 -0.48
C GLY A 20 4.03 -0.43 -1.90
N VAL A 21 5.08 -0.05 -2.63
CA VAL A 21 5.05 0.24 -4.06
C VAL A 21 6.11 -0.61 -4.75
N TYR A 22 5.70 -1.36 -5.77
CA TYR A 22 6.56 -2.34 -6.44
C TYR A 22 6.63 -2.06 -7.93
N TYR A 23 7.81 -2.27 -8.51
CA TYR A 23 8.04 -2.16 -9.94
C TYR A 23 8.29 -3.55 -10.54
N ASN A 24 7.48 -3.94 -11.53
CA ASN A 24 7.66 -5.16 -12.28
C ASN A 24 8.52 -4.90 -13.52
N LYS A 25 9.80 -5.30 -13.43
CA LYS A 25 10.78 -5.14 -14.51
C LYS A 25 10.43 -5.87 -15.80
N ASN A 26 9.62 -6.93 -15.73
CA ASN A 26 9.26 -7.72 -16.90
C ASN A 26 8.15 -7.06 -17.73
N THR A 27 7.25 -6.32 -17.07
CA THR A 27 6.11 -5.65 -17.70
C THR A 27 6.26 -4.13 -17.79
N ASP A 28 7.29 -3.56 -17.16
CA ASP A 28 7.49 -2.11 -17.00
C ASP A 28 6.25 -1.43 -16.36
N THR A 29 5.69 -2.07 -15.33
CA THR A 29 4.50 -1.58 -14.62
C THR A 29 4.71 -1.43 -13.12
N TYR A 30 3.89 -0.59 -12.50
CA TYR A 30 3.89 -0.35 -11.06
C TYR A 30 2.64 -0.93 -10.38
N VAL A 31 2.82 -1.38 -9.13
CA VAL A 31 1.73 -1.79 -8.25
C VAL A 31 1.84 -1.04 -6.94
N VAL A 32 0.74 -0.41 -6.52
CA VAL A 32 0.56 0.13 -5.17
C VAL A 32 -0.20 -0.91 -4.36
N ALA A 33 0.36 -1.39 -3.25
CA ALA A 33 -0.21 -2.49 -2.49
C ALA A 33 -0.51 -2.10 -1.04
N GLU A 34 -1.64 -2.58 -0.53
CA GLU A 34 -2.04 -2.53 0.87
C GLU A 34 -2.25 -3.96 1.38
N ALA A 35 -1.67 -4.28 2.54
CA ALA A 35 -1.83 -5.57 3.20
C ALA A 35 -2.87 -5.49 4.31
N LYS A 36 -3.79 -6.47 4.38
CA LYS A 36 -4.75 -6.62 5.48
C LYS A 36 -4.73 -8.03 6.02
N TYR A 37 -4.74 -8.17 7.35
CA TYR A 37 -4.80 -9.47 8.01
C TYR A 37 -6.25 -9.91 8.29
N ASN A 38 -6.54 -11.18 8.02
CA ASN A 38 -7.81 -11.85 8.31
C ASN A 38 -9.04 -11.06 7.85
N THR A 39 -9.81 -10.47 8.76
CA THR A 39 -11.04 -9.72 8.50
C THR A 39 -10.84 -8.21 8.44
N ALA A 40 -9.60 -7.72 8.60
CA ALA A 40 -9.29 -6.29 8.53
C ALA A 40 -9.71 -5.70 7.17
N LYS A 41 -10.27 -4.50 7.21
CA LYS A 41 -10.83 -3.80 6.05
C LYS A 41 -10.01 -2.56 5.74
N LEU A 42 -10.12 -2.08 4.51
CA LEU A 42 -9.72 -0.71 4.16
C LEU A 42 -10.53 0.26 5.01
N GLY A 43 -9.85 1.24 5.61
CA GLY A 43 -10.47 2.28 6.42
C GLY A 43 -10.91 3.48 5.60
N ASN A 44 -11.73 4.33 6.22
CA ASN A 44 -11.97 5.69 5.73
C ASN A 44 -11.04 6.66 6.44
N THR A 45 -10.45 7.57 5.69
CA THR A 45 -9.58 8.64 6.21
C THR A 45 -10.17 10.01 5.86
N GLN A 46 -9.56 11.08 6.37
CA GLN A 46 -9.92 12.46 5.99
C GLN A 46 -9.75 12.71 4.48
N ASP A 47 -8.93 11.92 3.80
CA ASP A 47 -8.66 12.01 2.37
C ASP A 47 -9.50 11.06 1.52
N GLY A 48 -10.49 10.41 2.13
CA GLY A 48 -11.32 9.37 1.51
C GLY A 48 -10.91 7.96 1.92
N PRO A 49 -11.54 6.93 1.30
CA PRO A 49 -11.22 5.52 1.55
C PRO A 49 -9.74 5.22 1.25
N GLN A 50 -9.11 4.38 2.07
CA GLN A 50 -7.78 3.85 1.75
C GLN A 50 -7.79 3.22 0.35
N MET A 51 -6.69 3.39 -0.39
CA MET A 51 -6.52 2.91 -1.76
C MET A 51 -7.42 3.56 -2.83
N SER A 52 -8.25 4.56 -2.49
CA SER A 52 -8.87 5.41 -3.52
C SER A 52 -7.81 6.28 -4.22
N SER A 53 -8.05 6.70 -5.46
CA SER A 53 -7.13 7.56 -6.22
C SER A 53 -6.71 8.81 -5.44
N SER A 54 -7.68 9.55 -4.89
CA SER A 54 -7.42 10.74 -4.06
C SER A 54 -6.56 10.45 -2.81
N TRP A 55 -6.72 9.26 -2.25
CA TRP A 55 -5.96 8.84 -1.08
C TRP A 55 -4.51 8.48 -1.43
N ILE A 56 -4.32 7.76 -2.54
CA ILE A 56 -3.01 7.36 -3.07
C ILE A 56 -2.23 8.60 -3.53
N ASP A 57 -2.86 9.51 -4.28
CA ASP A 57 -2.21 10.71 -4.81
C ASP A 57 -1.54 11.56 -3.72
N LYS A 58 -2.20 11.66 -2.55
CA LYS A 58 -1.68 12.42 -1.39
C LYS A 58 -0.54 11.72 -0.65
N ARG A 59 -0.32 10.42 -0.89
CA ARG A 59 0.63 9.58 -0.14
C ARG A 59 1.75 9.00 -1.00
N LEU A 60 1.55 8.89 -2.31
CA LEU A 60 2.49 8.26 -3.23
C LEU A 60 3.86 8.95 -3.20
N GLN A 61 3.90 10.28 -3.20
CA GLN A 61 5.17 11.02 -3.09
C GLN A 61 5.93 10.72 -1.80
N ASN A 62 5.24 10.54 -0.68
CA ASN A 62 5.89 10.18 0.58
C ASN A 62 6.41 8.73 0.56
N ALA A 63 5.76 7.84 -0.20
CA ALA A 63 6.15 6.44 -0.31
C ALA A 63 7.36 6.23 -1.23
N VAL A 64 7.48 6.98 -2.33
CA VAL A 64 8.51 6.71 -3.37
C VAL A 64 9.38 7.90 -3.76
N GLY A 65 9.09 9.10 -3.26
CA GLY A 65 9.78 10.33 -3.66
C GLY A 65 9.28 10.93 -4.97
N ALA A 66 9.53 12.23 -5.16
CA ALA A 66 8.92 13.03 -6.22
C ALA A 66 9.23 12.54 -7.65
N ASP A 67 10.44 12.05 -7.91
CA ASP A 67 10.82 11.65 -9.27
C ASP A 67 10.14 10.35 -9.68
N ILE A 68 10.07 9.37 -8.78
CA ILE A 68 9.35 8.11 -9.04
C ILE A 68 7.84 8.36 -9.12
N THR A 69 7.28 9.26 -8.30
CA THR A 69 5.85 9.64 -8.41
C THR A 69 5.50 10.17 -9.79
N LYS A 70 6.36 11.00 -10.40
CA LYS A 70 6.13 11.51 -11.78
C LYS A 70 6.12 10.39 -12.81
N VAL A 71 6.96 9.36 -12.64
CA VAL A 71 7.00 8.20 -13.53
C VAL A 71 5.72 7.39 -13.39
N ILE A 72 5.34 7.06 -12.15
CA ILE A 72 4.12 6.29 -11.85
C ILE A 72 2.88 7.01 -12.37
N ASN A 73 2.74 8.32 -12.14
CA ASN A 73 1.59 9.09 -12.62
C ASN A 73 1.52 9.17 -14.16
N ARG A 74 2.65 9.00 -14.85
CA ARG A 74 2.70 8.98 -16.32
C ARG A 74 2.38 7.61 -16.90
N GLN A 75 2.94 6.55 -16.31
CA GLN A 75 2.79 5.18 -16.82
C GLN A 75 1.50 4.49 -16.32
N GLY A 76 0.95 4.96 -15.21
CA GLY A 76 -0.13 4.29 -14.50
C GLY A 76 0.38 3.21 -13.55
N TYR A 77 -0.54 2.71 -12.72
CA TYR A 77 -0.29 1.64 -11.77
C TYR A 77 -1.58 0.87 -11.51
N ASP A 78 -1.44 -0.39 -11.08
CA ASP A 78 -2.53 -1.14 -10.47
C ASP A 78 -2.53 -0.97 -8.96
N SER A 79 -3.72 -0.92 -8.37
CA SER A 79 -3.91 -0.94 -6.91
C SER A 79 -4.23 -2.36 -6.46
N LEU A 80 -3.49 -2.91 -5.50
CA LEU A 80 -3.64 -4.29 -5.04
C LEU A 80 -3.96 -4.37 -3.55
N LEU A 81 -5.07 -5.01 -3.20
CA LEU A 81 -5.33 -5.46 -1.83
C LEU A 81 -4.78 -6.86 -1.64
N VAL A 82 -3.83 -7.02 -0.72
CA VAL A 82 -3.27 -8.32 -0.32
C VAL A 82 -3.83 -8.72 1.03
N ARG A 83 -4.57 -9.83 1.08
CA ARG A 83 -5.13 -10.39 2.31
C ARG A 83 -4.33 -11.58 2.77
N VAL A 84 -3.76 -11.47 3.97
CA VAL A 84 -3.08 -12.57 4.66
C VAL A 84 -4.07 -13.23 5.61
N MET A 85 -4.32 -14.52 5.44
CA MET A 85 -5.25 -15.29 6.26
C MET A 85 -4.55 -15.89 7.50
N PRO A 86 -5.28 -16.27 8.56
CA PRO A 86 -4.68 -16.86 9.77
C PRO A 86 -3.90 -18.16 9.53
N ASP A 87 -4.22 -18.90 8.47
CA ASP A 87 -3.50 -20.12 8.07
C ASP A 87 -2.23 -19.83 7.25
N GLY A 88 -1.88 -18.56 7.05
CA GLY A 88 -0.74 -18.12 6.26
C GLY A 88 -1.01 -18.03 4.76
N SER A 89 -2.21 -18.39 4.29
CA SER A 89 -2.56 -18.25 2.88
C SER A 89 -2.74 -16.78 2.48
N ILE A 90 -2.45 -16.47 1.21
CA ILE A 90 -2.52 -15.13 0.65
C ILE A 90 -3.58 -15.08 -0.46
N LYS A 91 -4.45 -14.06 -0.41
CA LYS A 91 -5.39 -13.73 -1.49
C LYS A 91 -5.16 -12.30 -1.94
N SER A 92 -5.04 -12.07 -3.23
CA SER A 92 -4.86 -10.74 -3.80
C SER A 92 -6.05 -10.32 -4.66
N SER A 93 -6.36 -9.02 -4.69
CA SER A 93 -7.42 -8.47 -5.54
C SER A 93 -7.03 -7.10 -6.07
N VAL A 94 -7.12 -6.91 -7.38
CA VAL A 94 -6.95 -5.59 -8.01
C VAL A 94 -8.16 -4.73 -7.65
N LEU A 95 -7.90 -3.51 -7.22
CA LEU A 95 -8.90 -2.52 -6.85
C LEU A 95 -9.22 -1.61 -8.04
N PRO A 96 -10.48 -1.14 -8.15
CA PRO A 96 -10.90 -0.22 -9.19
C PRO A 96 -10.31 1.18 -9.04
#